data_AF-A0A439DNC8-F1
#
_entry.id   AF-A0A439DNC8-F1
#
_cell.length_a   1.000
_cell.length_b   1.000
_cell.length_c   1.000
_cell.angle_alpha   90.00
_cell.angle_beta   90.00
_cell.angle_gamma   90.00
#
_symmetry.space_group_name_H-M   'P 1'
#
loop_
_entity.id
_entity.type
_entity.pdbx_description
1 polymer ?
#
loop_
_entity_poly.entity_id
_entity_poly.type
_entity_poly.pdbx_seq_one_letter_code
_entity_poly.pdbx_strand_id
1 'polypeptide(L)'
;MWVERARAELARTNVGTNNTVDLTPSEQRVAELAAAGMTNRDIAAKLFISVKTVEANLTQIYRKPGVRSRAALGRTMAPPA
;
A
#
# COMPACT_ATOMS: atom_id res chain seq x y z
N MET A 1 -14.84 16.20 -3.05
CA MET A 1 -15.04 15.57 -1.72
C MET A 1 -15.39 14.06 -1.84
N TRP A 2 -14.59 13.30 -2.61
CA TRP A 2 -14.74 11.83 -2.80
C TRP A 2 -13.51 11.05 -2.26
N VAL A 3 -12.44 11.77 -1.91
CA VAL A 3 -11.13 11.20 -1.55
C VAL A 3 -11.06 10.80 -0.07
N GLU A 4 -11.78 11.49 0.81
CA GLU A 4 -11.77 11.20 2.26
C GLU A 4 -12.69 10.04 2.65
N ARG A 5 -13.85 9.92 2.00
CA ARG A 5 -14.84 8.90 2.35
C ARG A 5 -14.35 7.48 2.00
N ALA A 6 -13.57 7.34 0.92
CA ALA A 6 -12.94 6.07 0.56
C ALA A 6 -11.78 5.68 1.49
N ARG A 7 -11.09 6.66 2.10
CA ARG A 7 -9.96 6.41 3.02
C ARG A 7 -10.41 5.87 4.38
N ALA A 8 -11.58 6.28 4.86
CA ALA A 8 -12.11 5.83 6.14
C ALA A 8 -12.66 4.39 6.12
N GLU A 9 -13.25 3.96 5.00
CA GLU A 9 -13.84 2.62 4.86
C GLU A 9 -12.78 1.49 4.87
N LEU A 10 -11.57 1.74 4.33
CA LEU A 10 -10.52 0.73 4.29
C LEU A 10 -9.80 0.50 5.63
N ALA A 11 -10.00 1.31 6.67
CA ALA A 11 -9.25 1.17 7.94
C ALA A 11 -9.73 0.00 8.83
N ARG A 12 -10.89 -0.61 8.53
CA ARG A 12 -11.57 -1.54 9.45
C ARG A 12 -11.17 -3.03 9.32
N THR A 13 -10.31 -3.38 8.35
CA THR A 13 -9.96 -4.80 8.10
C THR A 13 -8.49 -5.07 8.41
N ASN A 14 -8.29 -5.50 9.65
CA ASN A 14 -7.29 -6.43 10.18
C ASN A 14 -5.80 -6.03 10.31
N VAL A 15 -5.27 -6.64 11.37
CA VAL A 15 -4.10 -6.35 12.21
C VAL A 15 -2.88 -7.13 11.76
N GLY A 16 -1.73 -6.45 11.78
CA GLY A 16 -0.44 -7.03 12.17
C GLY A 16 0.36 -7.73 11.08
N THR A 17 1.34 -7.02 10.52
CA THR A 17 2.70 -7.56 10.33
C THR A 17 3.70 -6.42 10.35
N ASN A 18 4.64 -6.54 11.28
CA ASN A 18 5.77 -5.70 11.61
C ASN A 18 6.42 -5.02 10.38
N ASN A 19 6.10 -3.76 10.10
CA ASN A 19 6.77 -2.96 9.07
C ASN A 19 7.43 -1.76 9.73
N THR A 20 8.73 -1.59 9.46
CA THR A 20 9.58 -0.49 9.95
C THR A 20 9.19 0.90 9.42
N VAL A 21 8.10 0.98 8.66
CA VAL A 21 7.57 2.18 8.02
C VAL A 21 6.15 2.37 8.51
N ASP A 22 5.85 3.55 9.07
CA ASP A 22 4.51 3.95 9.51
C ASP A 22 3.54 4.05 8.32
N LEU A 23 3.08 2.90 7.80
CA LEU A 23 2.04 2.82 6.78
C LEU A 23 0.67 2.71 7.44
N THR A 24 -0.33 3.39 6.87
CA THR A 24 -1.73 3.15 7.22
C THR A 24 -2.17 1.76 6.73
N PRO A 25 -3.24 1.17 7.29
CA PRO A 25 -3.70 -0.16 6.86
C PRO A 25 -4.02 -0.25 5.35
N SER A 26 -4.54 0.83 4.76
CA SER A 26 -4.78 0.90 3.31
C SER A 26 -3.49 0.89 2.51
N GLU A 27 -2.50 1.67 2.94
CA GLU A 27 -1.19 1.74 2.30
C GLU A 27 -0.44 0.42 2.43
N GLN A 28 -0.52 -0.24 3.58
CA GLN A 28 0.10 -1.53 3.82
C GLN A 28 -0.39 -2.58 2.81
N ARG A 29 -1.71 -2.72 2.61
CA ARG A 29 -2.26 -3.67 1.63
C ARG A 29 -1.79 -3.40 0.20
N VAL A 30 -1.75 -2.12 -0.19
CA VAL A 30 -1.25 -1.73 -1.52
C VAL A 30 0.25 -2.03 -1.63
N ALA A 31 1.02 -1.74 -0.58
CA ALA A 31 2.45 -1.96 -0.52
C ALA A 31 2.80 -3.45 -0.61
N GLU A 32 2.09 -4.33 0.11
CA GLU A 32 2.29 -5.79 0.09
C GLU A 32 2.12 -6.36 -1.32
N LEU A 33 1.01 -6.01 -1.98
CA LEU A 33 0.73 -6.49 -3.34
C LEU A 33 1.71 -5.91 -4.37
N ALA A 34 2.13 -4.65 -4.19
CA ALA A 34 3.15 -4.01 -5.02
C ALA A 34 4.54 -4.65 -4.81
N ALA A 35 4.90 -4.97 -3.58
CA ALA A 35 6.13 -5.69 -3.22
C ALA A 35 6.14 -7.11 -3.80
N ALA A 36 4.98 -7.77 -3.85
CA ALA A 36 4.78 -9.06 -4.52
C ALA A 36 4.82 -8.98 -6.06
N GLY A 37 5.04 -7.80 -6.64
CA GLY A 37 5.20 -7.62 -8.09
C GLY A 37 3.91 -7.35 -8.87
N MET A 38 2.73 -7.30 -8.22
CA MET A 38 1.45 -7.10 -8.92
C MET A 38 1.31 -5.71 -9.57
N THR A 39 0.77 -5.63 -10.79
CA THR A 39 0.57 -4.33 -11.45
C THR A 39 -0.49 -3.49 -10.73
N ASN A 40 -0.47 -2.16 -10.91
CA ASN A 40 -1.48 -1.29 -10.30
C ASN A 40 -2.91 -1.67 -10.69
N ARG A 41 -3.10 -2.21 -11.90
CA ARG A 41 -4.40 -2.69 -12.39
C ARG A 41 -4.86 -3.95 -11.68
N ASP A 42 -3.95 -4.89 -11.45
CA ASP A 42 -4.28 -6.13 -10.71
C ASP A 42 -4.53 -5.84 -9.24
N ILE A 43 -3.78 -4.91 -8.64
CA ILE A 43 -4.01 -4.43 -7.27
C ILE A 43 -5.39 -3.78 -7.17
N ALA A 44 -5.74 -2.91 -8.12
CA ALA A 44 -7.04 -2.25 -8.17
C ALA A 44 -8.18 -3.28 -8.25
N ALA A 45 -8.05 -4.28 -9.12
CA ALA A 45 -9.01 -5.36 -9.24
C ALA A 45 -9.12 -6.19 -7.94
N LYS A 46 -7.99 -6.54 -7.32
CA LYS A 46 -7.94 -7.35 -6.10
C LYS A 46 -8.50 -6.64 -4.87
N LEU A 47 -8.29 -5.33 -4.78
CA LEU A 47 -8.77 -4.51 -3.66
C LEU A 47 -10.13 -3.85 -3.95
N PHE A 48 -10.73 -4.09 -5.12
CA PHE A 48 -12.00 -3.50 -5.56
C PHE A 48 -12.00 -1.96 -5.50
N ILE A 49 -10.89 -1.32 -5.91
CA ILE A 49 -10.73 0.14 -5.96
C ILE A 49 -10.28 0.59 -7.35
N SER A 50 -10.30 1.89 -7.61
CA SER A 50 -9.79 2.42 -8.88
C SER A 50 -8.25 2.37 -8.94
N VAL A 51 -7.69 2.25 -10.15
CA VAL A 51 -6.24 2.36 -10.39
C VAL A 51 -5.70 3.69 -9.85
N LYS A 52 -6.45 4.78 -10.03
CA LYS A 52 -6.09 6.10 -9.51
C LYS A 52 -6.00 6.12 -7.97
N THR A 53 -6.84 5.35 -7.29
CA THR A 53 -6.75 5.17 -5.83
C THR A 53 -5.47 4.42 -5.45
N VAL A 54 -5.09 3.38 -6.20
CA VAL A 54 -3.83 2.65 -6.01
C VAL A 54 -2.63 3.59 -6.19
N GLU A 55 -2.61 4.37 -7.27
CA GLU A 55 -1.54 5.36 -7.56
C GLU A 55 -1.43 6.41 -6.46
N ALA A 56 -2.57 6.91 -5.95
CA ALA A 56 -2.58 7.87 -4.85
C ALA A 56 -1.99 7.27 -3.56
N ASN A 57 -2.30 6.00 -3.24
CA ASN A 57 -1.70 5.30 -2.10
C ASN A 57 -0.19 5.12 -2.31
N LEU A 58 0.25 4.63 -3.48
CA LEU A 58 1.67 4.47 -3.80
C LEU A 58 2.43 5.79 -3.72
N THR A 59 1.82 6.89 -4.17
CA THR A 59 2.41 8.23 -4.04
C THR A 59 2.63 8.62 -2.58
N GLN A 60 1.68 8.34 -1.67
CA GLN A 60 1.88 8.61 -0.24
C GLN A 60 2.93 7.68 0.36
N ILE A 61 2.91 6.39 0.00
CA ILE A 61 3.88 5.39 0.44
C ILE A 61 5.31 5.82 0.08
N TYR A 62 5.56 6.25 -1.17
CA TYR A 62 6.89 6.68 -1.61
C TYR A 62 7.36 8.00 -1.01
N ARG A 63 6.44 8.79 -0.42
CA ARG A 63 6.81 9.99 0.35
C ARG A 63 7.23 9.66 1.77
N LYS A 64 6.95 8.44 2.27
CA LYS A 64 7.29 8.05 3.63
C LYS A 64 8.76 7.66 3.74
N PRO A 65 9.41 8.01 4.86
CA PRO A 65 10.82 7.67 5.07
C PRO A 65 11.01 6.16 5.02
N GLY A 66 12.09 5.71 4.36
CA GLY A 66 12.41 4.29 4.21
C GLY A 66 11.90 3.63 2.93
N VAL A 67 10.96 4.24 2.20
CA VAL A 67 10.42 3.67 0.95
C VAL A 67 10.63 4.63 -0.21
N ARG A 68 11.73 4.47 -0.95
CA ARG A 68 12.05 5.34 -2.11
C ARG A 68 11.70 4.76 -3.47
N SER A 69 11.34 3.48 -3.53
CA SER A 69 10.98 2.83 -4.78
C SER A 69 10.20 1.55 -4.54
N ARG A 70 9.55 1.05 -5.60
CA ARG A 70 8.92 -0.28 -5.62
C ARG A 70 9.88 -1.40 -5.25
N ALA A 71 11.14 -1.31 -5.69
CA ALA A 71 12.18 -2.26 -5.30
C ALA A 71 12.57 -2.13 -3.82
N ALA A 72 12.51 -0.91 -3.25
CA ALA A 72 12.70 -0.70 -1.82
C ALA A 72 11.54 -1.31 -1.01
N LEU A 73 10.29 -1.21 -1.47
CA LEU A 73 9.14 -1.90 -0.86
C LEU A 73 9.37 -3.41 -0.76
N GLY A 74 9.80 -4.04 -1.86
CA GLY A 74 10.14 -5.47 -1.87
C GLY A 74 11.16 -5.86 -0.80
N ARG A 75 12.18 -5.02 -0.57
CA ARG A 75 13.21 -5.25 0.46
C ARG A 75 12.73 -4.97 1.88
N THR A 76 11.90 -3.94 2.08
CA THR A 76 11.39 -3.57 3.40
C THR A 76 10.32 -4.54 3.91
N MET A 77 9.56 -5.15 3.01
CA MET A 77 8.46 -6.05 3.35
C MET A 77 8.83 -7.54 3.31
N ALA A 78 9.95 -7.89 2.66
CA ALA A 78 10.52 -9.21 2.83
C ALA A 78 11.02 -9.35 4.29
N PRO A 79 10.70 -10.46 4.99
CA PRO A 79 11.24 -10.67 6.33
C PRO A 79 12.78 -10.67 6.26
N PRO A 80 13.48 -10.08 7.25
CA PRO A 80 14.92 -10.27 7.37
C PRO A 80 15.17 -11.78 7.53
N ALA A 81 16.03 -12.34 6.68
CA ALA A 81 16.49 -13.72 6.78
C ALA A 81 17.20 -13.99 8.11
#